data_AF-A0A1W9SJ30-F1
#
_entry.id   AF-A0A1W9SJ30-F1
#
_cell.length_a   1.000
_cell.length_b   1.000
_cell.length_c   1.000
_cell.angle_alpha   90.00
_cell.angle_beta   90.00
_cell.angle_gamma   90.00
#
_symmetry.space_group_name_H-M   'P 1'
#
loop_
_entity.id
_entity.type
_entity.pdbx_description
1 polymer ?
#
loop_
_entity_poly.entity_id
_entity_poly.type
_entity_poly.pdbx_seq_one_letter_code
_entity_poly.pdbx_strand_id
1 'polypeptide(L)'
;MEQKKSISKRRLGVVITFISLFSIVSIFEYGRIEHLLEQNIILQITGIISLIVFIVSLTLTFIKTGLWKFTHKSLNTLDEREIILTSKSLRYAYAIFTVFTLFLLLSLSILGKPLSIVSVVSLIVFTHLLPASVIAWTERKFENK
;
A
#
# COMPACT_ATOMS: atom_id res chain seq x y z
N MET A 1 -12.66 -21.52 14.50
CA MET A 1 -12.81 -21.08 13.10
C MET A 1 -12.74 -19.56 12.92
N GLU A 2 -13.19 -18.76 13.90
CA GLU A 2 -13.27 -17.29 13.77
C GLU A 2 -11.92 -16.58 13.61
N GLN A 3 -10.87 -17.00 14.31
CA GLN A 3 -9.53 -16.41 14.15
C GLN A 3 -8.95 -16.60 12.74
N LYS A 4 -9.14 -17.77 12.12
CA LYS A 4 -8.69 -18.02 10.74
C LYS A 4 -9.44 -17.11 9.75
N LYS A 5 -10.75 -16.90 9.97
CA LYS A 5 -11.58 -16.00 9.17
C LYS A 5 -11.14 -14.53 9.30
N SER A 6 -10.78 -14.10 10.51
CA SER A 6 -10.22 -12.77 10.80
C SER A 6 -8.90 -12.51 10.06
N ILE A 7 -7.94 -13.44 10.13
CA ILE A 7 -6.65 -13.32 9.44
C ILE A 7 -6.83 -13.26 7.92
N SER A 8 -7.68 -14.13 7.37
CA SER A 8 -7.97 -14.13 5.94
C SER A 8 -8.60 -12.82 5.46
N LYS A 9 -9.53 -12.27 6.25
CA LYS A 9 -10.17 -10.97 5.95
C LYS A 9 -9.15 -9.82 5.96
N ARG A 10 -8.23 -9.81 6.93
CA ARG A 10 -7.17 -8.80 7.01
C ARG A 10 -6.23 -8.87 5.80
N ARG A 11 -5.76 -10.07 5.45
CA ARG A 11 -4.89 -10.28 4.29
C ARG A 11 -5.58 -9.86 2.99
N LEU A 12 -6.84 -10.25 2.81
CA LEU A 12 -7.64 -9.81 1.67
C LEU A 12 -7.75 -8.28 1.61
N GLY A 13 -7.99 -7.64 2.76
CA GLY A 13 -8.02 -6.17 2.86
C GLY A 13 -6.75 -5.52 2.35
N VAL A 14 -5.58 -6.05 2.72
CA VAL A 14 -4.29 -5.54 2.25
C VAL A 14 -4.11 -5.74 0.75
N VAL A 15 -4.48 -6.91 0.22
CA VAL A 15 -4.44 -7.17 -1.23
C VAL A 15 -5.32 -6.15 -1.97
N ILE A 16 -6.54 -5.91 -1.49
CA ILE A 16 -7.46 -4.92 -2.10
C ILE A 16 -6.85 -3.52 -2.05
N THR A 17 -6.21 -3.12 -0.95
CA THR A 17 -5.54 -1.82 -0.83
C THR A 17 -4.39 -1.68 -1.84
N PHE A 18 -3.54 -2.69 -2.00
CA PHE A 18 -2.45 -2.61 -2.98
C PHE A 18 -2.94 -2.65 -4.43
N ILE A 19 -3.94 -3.49 -4.74
CA ILE A 19 -4.53 -3.54 -6.08
C ILE A 19 -5.16 -2.19 -6.42
N SER A 20 -5.93 -1.59 -5.52
CA SER A 20 -6.54 -0.28 -5.76
C SER A 20 -5.51 0.83 -5.93
N LEU A 21 -4.44 0.85 -5.12
CA LEU A 21 -3.33 1.80 -5.30
C LEU A 21 -2.66 1.61 -6.68
N PHE A 22 -2.36 0.37 -7.07
CA PHE A 22 -1.78 0.06 -8.37
C PHE A 22 -2.69 0.45 -9.53
N SER A 23 -4.01 0.21 -9.41
CA SER A 23 -5.00 0.62 -10.39
C SER A 23 -5.04 2.14 -10.57
N ILE A 24 -4.97 2.92 -9.49
CA ILE A 24 -4.90 4.39 -9.56
C ILE A 24 -3.70 4.84 -10.37
N VAL A 25 -2.51 4.30 -10.07
CA VAL A 25 -1.27 4.62 -10.80
C VAL A 25 -1.38 4.21 -12.27
N SER A 26 -1.86 3.00 -12.54
CA SER A 26 -1.96 2.47 -13.91
C SER A 26 -2.94 3.26 -14.76
N ILE A 27 -4.11 3.60 -14.22
CA ILE A 27 -5.12 4.41 -14.92
C ILE A 27 -4.58 5.80 -15.20
N PHE A 28 -3.90 6.43 -14.24
CA PHE A 28 -3.33 7.76 -14.43
C PHE A 28 -2.21 7.76 -15.47
N GLU A 29 -1.24 6.84 -15.37
CA GLU A 29 -0.11 6.76 -16.31
C GLU A 29 -0.56 6.36 -17.73
N TYR A 30 -1.61 5.53 -17.85
CA TYR A 30 -2.21 5.21 -19.13
C TYR A 30 -3.01 6.39 -19.69
N GLY A 31 -3.85 7.02 -18.87
CA GLY A 31 -4.69 8.15 -19.27
C GLY A 31 -3.89 9.41 -19.65
N ARG A 32 -2.64 9.52 -19.18
CA ARG A 32 -1.71 10.59 -19.60
C ARG A 32 -1.25 10.45 -21.04
N ILE A 33 -1.30 9.25 -21.63
CA ILE A 33 -0.97 9.05 -23.03
C ILE A 33 -2.05 9.78 -23.86
N GLU A 34 -1.64 10.74 -24.68
CA GLU A 34 -2.51 11.45 -25.64
C GLU A 34 -3.76 12.13 -25.03
N HIS A 35 -3.72 12.57 -23.76
CA HIS A 35 -4.86 13.19 -23.07
C HIS A 35 -6.12 12.30 -23.01
N LEU A 36 -5.96 10.97 -23.11
CA LEU A 36 -7.06 10.02 -23.06
C LEU A 36 -7.92 10.13 -21.80
N LEU A 37 -7.34 10.59 -20.68
CA LEU A 37 -8.09 10.81 -19.45
C LEU A 37 -9.20 11.86 -19.61
N GLU A 38 -8.94 12.95 -20.34
CA GLU A 38 -9.91 14.04 -20.54
C GLU A 38 -11.04 13.60 -21.49
N GLN A 39 -10.70 12.77 -22.47
CA GLN A 39 -11.62 12.33 -23.52
C GLN A 39 -12.44 11.10 -23.13
N ASN A 40 -11.94 10.27 -22.20
CA ASN A 40 -12.53 8.98 -21.87
C ASN A 40 -13.17 8.98 -20.47
N ILE A 41 -14.48 9.21 -20.43
CA ILE A 41 -15.27 9.23 -19.20
C ILE A 41 -15.20 7.90 -18.41
N ILE A 42 -15.01 6.77 -19.09
CA ILE A 42 -14.90 5.46 -18.44
C ILE A 42 -13.62 5.40 -17.60
N LEU A 43 -12.50 5.92 -18.11
CA LEU A 43 -11.24 5.98 -17.36
C LEU A 43 -11.37 6.89 -16.12
N GLN A 44 -12.05 8.03 -16.25
CA GLN A 44 -12.30 8.94 -15.13
C GLN A 44 -13.14 8.27 -14.03
N ILE A 45 -14.27 7.65 -14.40
CA ILE A 45 -15.14 6.94 -13.46
C ILE A 45 -14.39 5.80 -12.79
N THR A 46 -13.63 5.01 -13.55
CA THR A 46 -12.85 3.89 -13.01
C THR A 46 -11.75 4.37 -12.06
N GLY A 47 -11.10 5.50 -12.36
CA GLY A 47 -10.13 6.15 -11.48
C GLY A 47 -10.75 6.58 -10.15
N ILE A 48 -11.91 7.23 -10.20
CA ILE A 48 -12.65 7.67 -9.00
C ILE A 48 -13.07 6.45 -8.15
N ILE A 49 -13.61 5.40 -8.78
CA ILE A 49 -13.98 4.16 -8.07
C ILE A 49 -12.76 3.53 -7.42
N SER A 50 -11.64 3.44 -8.13
CA SER A 50 -10.38 2.89 -7.58
C SER A 50 -9.89 3.69 -6.37
N LEU A 51 -10.00 5.02 -6.42
CA LEU A 51 -9.66 5.90 -5.30
C LEU A 51 -10.58 5.67 -4.09
N ILE A 52 -11.90 5.55 -4.30
CA ILE A 52 -12.84 5.26 -3.22
C ILE A 52 -12.54 3.90 -2.59
N VAL A 53 -12.31 2.87 -3.41
CA VAL A 53 -11.94 1.52 -2.94
C VAL A 53 -10.63 1.57 -2.15
N PHE A 54 -9.64 2.35 -2.60
CA PHE A 54 -8.39 2.54 -1.88
C PHE A 54 -8.62 3.16 -0.51
N ILE A 55 -9.34 4.28 -0.42
CA ILE A 55 -9.61 4.97 0.86
C ILE A 55 -10.39 4.08 1.83
N VAL A 56 -11.43 3.40 1.35
CA VAL A 56 -12.25 2.50 2.18
C VAL A 56 -11.42 1.31 2.66
N SER A 57 -10.68 0.64 1.77
CA SER A 57 -9.86 -0.52 2.12
C SER A 57 -8.73 -0.14 3.07
N LEU A 58 -8.08 1.00 2.85
CA LEU A 58 -7.04 1.56 3.73
C LEU A 58 -7.60 1.77 5.15
N THR A 59 -8.75 2.43 5.25
CA THR A 59 -9.38 2.74 6.53
C THR A 59 -9.77 1.47 7.28
N LEU A 60 -10.45 0.53 6.62
CA LEU A 60 -10.91 -0.70 7.24
C LEU A 60 -9.77 -1.64 7.62
N THR A 61 -8.71 -1.70 6.80
CA THR A 61 -7.63 -2.68 6.95
C THR A 61 -6.51 -2.18 7.85
N PHE A 62 -6.12 -0.91 7.76
CA PHE A 62 -4.93 -0.39 8.45
C PHE A 62 -5.30 0.53 9.62
N ILE A 63 -6.27 1.43 9.43
CA ILE A 63 -6.63 2.40 10.46
C ILE A 63 -7.46 1.74 11.56
N LYS A 64 -8.60 1.12 11.20
CA LYS A 64 -9.50 0.49 12.19
C LYS A 64 -8.89 -0.71 12.92
N THR A 65 -7.94 -1.41 12.31
CA THR A 65 -7.23 -2.53 12.95
C THR A 65 -6.09 -2.08 13.86
N GLY A 66 -5.74 -0.79 13.85
CA GLY A 66 -4.63 -0.25 14.62
C GLY A 66 -3.24 -0.54 14.04
N LEU A 67 -3.14 -1.28 12.92
CA LEU A 67 -1.86 -1.54 12.24
C LEU A 67 -1.14 -0.24 11.87
N TRP A 68 -1.89 0.76 11.39
CA TRP A 68 -1.35 2.07 11.05
C TRP A 68 -0.72 2.75 12.27
N LYS A 69 -1.43 2.73 13.40
CA LYS A 69 -0.93 3.33 14.65
C LYS A 69 0.32 2.59 15.15
N PHE A 70 0.32 1.26 15.08
CA PHE A 70 1.44 0.44 15.51
C PHE A 70 2.72 0.75 14.73
N THR A 71 2.66 0.82 13.40
CA THR A 71 3.86 1.06 12.59
C THR A 71 4.37 2.50 12.63
N HIS A 72 3.58 3.43 13.16
CA HIS A 72 3.97 4.83 13.36
C HIS A 72 4.20 5.17 14.84
N LYS A 73 4.18 4.15 15.72
CA LYS A 73 4.47 4.32 17.14
C LYS A 73 5.97 4.60 17.34
N SER A 74 6.29 5.50 18.26
CA SER A 74 7.69 5.84 18.57
C SER A 74 8.41 4.66 19.20
N LEU A 75 9.67 4.42 18.82
CA LEU A 75 10.49 3.33 19.34
C LEU A 75 10.54 3.29 20.88
N ASN A 76 10.53 4.46 21.53
CA ASN A 76 10.58 4.58 22.99
C ASN A 76 9.32 4.06 23.71
N THR A 77 8.24 3.84 22.97
CA THR A 77 6.97 3.36 23.52
C THR A 77 6.70 1.90 23.18
N LEU A 78 7.58 1.27 22.39
CA LEU A 78 7.47 -0.13 22.01
C LEU A 78 8.09 -1.02 23.08
N ASP A 79 7.46 -2.15 23.37
CA ASP A 79 8.11 -3.20 24.15
C ASP A 79 9.18 -3.94 23.31
N GLU A 80 10.02 -4.77 23.95
CA GLU A 80 11.10 -5.49 23.27
C GLU A 80 10.60 -6.36 22.10
N ARG A 81 9.42 -6.98 22.25
CA ARG A 81 8.83 -7.83 21.21
C ARG A 81 8.33 -6.99 20.03
N GLU A 82 7.68 -5.87 20.33
CA GLU A 82 7.21 -4.90 19.34
C GLU A 82 8.39 -4.28 18.56
N ILE A 83 9.52 -4.01 19.22
CA ILE A 83 10.75 -3.54 18.58
C ILE A 83 11.29 -4.59 17.60
N ILE A 84 11.43 -5.85 18.03
CA ILE A 84 11.92 -6.93 17.16
C ILE A 84 10.99 -7.11 15.95
N LEU A 85 9.67 -7.11 16.17
CA LEU A 85 8.67 -7.25 15.12
C LEU A 85 8.74 -6.09 14.12
N THR A 86 8.82 -4.85 14.62
CA THR A 86 8.88 -3.63 13.81
C THR A 86 10.19 -3.55 13.02
N SER A 87 11.32 -3.88 13.64
CA SER A 87 12.62 -3.93 12.98
C SER A 87 12.63 -4.95 11.83
N LYS A 88 12.10 -6.15 12.10
CA LYS A 88 11.96 -7.20 11.07
C LYS A 88 11.04 -6.77 9.93
N SER A 89 9.88 -6.18 10.25
CA SER A 89 8.92 -5.74 9.24
C SER A 89 9.46 -4.59 8.38
N LEU A 90 10.13 -3.61 8.99
CA LEU A 90 10.82 -2.52 8.29
C LEU A 90 11.89 -3.06 7.35
N ARG A 91 12.75 -3.99 7.81
CA ARG A 91 13.80 -4.57 6.96
C ARG A 91 13.21 -5.22 5.70
N TYR A 92 12.14 -6.01 5.83
CA TYR A 92 11.47 -6.60 4.67
C TYR A 92 10.80 -5.55 3.79
N ALA A 93 10.12 -4.57 4.41
CA ALA A 93 9.47 -3.48 3.70
C ALA A 93 10.46 -2.69 2.84
N TYR A 94 11.62 -2.31 3.40
CA TYR A 94 12.67 -1.59 2.66
C TYR A 94 13.23 -2.44 1.51
N ALA A 95 13.50 -3.72 1.74
CA ALA A 95 13.99 -4.59 0.67
C ALA A 95 12.99 -4.66 -0.50
N ILE A 96 11.70 -4.85 -0.21
CA ILE A 96 10.63 -4.88 -1.22
C ILE A 96 10.51 -3.52 -1.92
N PHE A 97 10.48 -2.42 -1.14
CA PHE A 97 10.37 -1.07 -1.65
C PHE A 97 11.51 -0.70 -2.60
N THR A 98 12.75 -1.01 -2.23
CA THR A 98 13.93 -0.73 -3.06
C THR A 98 13.88 -1.50 -4.37
N VAL A 99 13.63 -2.82 -4.33
CA VAL A 99 13.53 -3.63 -5.55
C VAL A 99 12.40 -3.14 -6.45
N PHE A 100 11.23 -2.86 -5.89
CA PHE A 100 10.08 -2.36 -6.63
C PHE A 100 10.35 -0.98 -7.25
N THR A 101 10.95 -0.06 -6.50
CA THR A 101 11.26 1.29 -6.98
C THR A 101 12.31 1.26 -8.09
N LEU A 102 13.39 0.47 -7.94
CA LEU A 102 14.39 0.32 -8.99
C LEU A 102 13.78 -0.28 -10.26
N PHE A 103 12.92 -1.29 -10.12
CA PHE A 103 12.22 -1.88 -11.26
C PHE A 103 11.28 -0.88 -11.96
N LEU A 104 10.54 -0.07 -11.20
CA LEU A 104 9.68 0.98 -11.74
C LEU A 104 10.51 2.03 -12.50
N LEU A 105 11.59 2.54 -11.90
CA LEU A 105 12.46 3.54 -12.52
C LEU A 105 13.12 3.01 -13.80
N LEU A 106 13.60 1.76 -13.78
CA LEU A 106 14.14 1.09 -14.96
C LEU A 106 13.08 0.98 -16.07
N SER A 107 11.86 0.57 -15.73
CA SER A 107 10.75 0.44 -16.69
C SER A 107 10.41 1.80 -17.31
N LEU A 108 10.33 2.86 -16.51
CA LEU A 108 10.10 4.22 -17.00
C LEU A 108 11.23 4.70 -17.91
N SER A 109 12.48 4.41 -17.56
CA SER A 109 13.65 4.75 -18.38
C SER A 109 13.65 4.03 -19.72
N ILE A 110 13.33 2.74 -19.76
CA ILE A 110 13.22 1.95 -21.00
C ILE A 110 12.10 2.50 -21.90
N LEU A 111 10.98 2.91 -21.31
CA LEU A 111 9.83 3.48 -22.04
C LEU A 111 10.00 4.97 -22.39
N GLY A 112 11.11 5.61 -21.97
CA GLY A 112 11.33 7.05 -22.15
C GLY A 112 10.29 7.93 -21.44
N LYS A 113 9.66 7.44 -20.38
CA LYS A 113 8.58 8.14 -19.66
C LYS A 113 9.13 8.87 -18.42
N PRO A 114 8.76 10.14 -18.19
CA PRO A 114 9.11 10.83 -16.97
C PRO A 114 8.25 10.35 -15.80
N LEU A 115 8.85 10.34 -14.60
CA LEU A 115 8.16 10.03 -13.35
C LEU A 115 7.09 11.09 -13.06
N SER A 116 5.84 10.67 -12.86
CA SER A 116 4.75 11.60 -12.55
C SER A 116 4.60 11.85 -11.04
N ILE A 117 3.94 12.97 -10.69
CA ILE A 117 3.60 13.27 -9.29
C ILE A 117 2.71 12.20 -8.66
N VAL A 118 1.79 11.60 -9.42
CA VAL A 118 0.91 10.52 -8.92
C VAL A 118 1.71 9.27 -8.60
N SER A 119 2.69 8.92 -9.45
CA SER A 119 3.63 7.83 -9.17
C SER A 119 4.46 8.09 -7.92
N VAL A 120 4.97 9.31 -7.73
CA VAL A 120 5.73 9.71 -6.53
C VAL A 120 4.87 9.60 -5.27
N VAL A 121 3.68 10.21 -5.27
CA VAL A 121 2.76 10.16 -4.12
C VAL A 121 2.37 8.71 -3.80
N SER A 122 2.16 7.88 -4.82
CA SER A 122 1.84 6.47 -4.64
C SER A 122 3.00 5.68 -4.04
N LEU A 123 4.25 5.96 -4.42
CA LEU A 123 5.43 5.36 -3.78
C LEU A 123 5.57 5.79 -2.31
N ILE A 124 5.29 7.06 -1.99
CA ILE A 124 5.27 7.54 -0.61
C ILE A 124 4.22 6.76 0.20
N VAL A 125 2.99 6.68 -0.31
CA VAL A 125 1.93 5.91 0.35
C VAL A 125 2.33 4.43 0.49
N PHE A 126 2.91 3.85 -0.57
CA PHE A 126 3.37 2.46 -0.59
C PHE A 126 4.42 2.19 0.52
N THR A 127 5.38 3.09 0.74
CA THR A 127 6.38 2.91 1.81
C THR A 127 5.76 2.92 3.21
N HIS A 128 4.67 3.66 3.44
CA HIS A 128 3.98 3.67 4.73
C HIS A 128 3.13 2.40 4.95
N LEU A 129 2.60 1.81 3.89
CA LEU A 129 1.75 0.61 3.98
C LEU A 129 2.55 -0.69 4.09
N LEU A 130 3.76 -0.73 3.54
CA LEU A 130 4.56 -1.96 3.48
C LEU A 130 4.87 -2.56 4.88
N PRO A 131 5.41 -1.81 5.87
CA PRO A 131 5.71 -2.39 7.18
C PRO A 131 4.46 -2.97 7.85
N ALA A 132 3.34 -2.25 7.76
CA ALA A 132 2.06 -2.66 8.33
C ALA A 132 1.51 -3.91 7.62
N SER A 133 1.73 -4.01 6.31
CA SER A 133 1.35 -5.16 5.49
C SER A 133 2.16 -6.40 5.82
N VAL A 134 3.47 -6.27 6.03
CA VAL A 134 4.33 -7.37 6.46
C VAL A 134 3.83 -7.92 7.80
N ILE A 135 3.55 -7.04 8.76
CA ILE A 135 2.99 -7.42 10.07
C ILE A 135 1.62 -8.11 9.91
N ALA A 136 0.76 -7.59 9.03
CA ALA A 136 -0.54 -8.18 8.74
C ALA A 136 -0.44 -9.60 8.15
N TRP A 137 0.70 -10.00 7.57
CA TRP A 137 0.94 -11.36 7.10
C TRP A 137 1.59 -12.27 8.13
N THR A 138 2.52 -11.74 8.94
CA THR A 138 3.32 -12.52 9.88
C THR A 138 2.58 -12.82 11.18
N GLU A 139 1.80 -11.88 11.72
CA GLU A 139 1.22 -12.03 13.06
C GLU A 139 -0.17 -12.67 13.06
N ARG A 140 -0.39 -13.68 13.90
CA ARG A 140 -1.70 -14.37 14.00
C ARG A 140 -2.68 -13.69 14.96
N LYS A 141 -2.18 -12.94 15.94
CA LYS A 141 -2.99 -12.12 16.86
C LYS A 141 -2.42 -10.71 16.88
N PHE A 142 -3.32 -9.75 16.70
CA PHE A 142 -3.04 -8.33 16.94
C PHE A 142 -4.06 -7.90 17.99
N GLU A 143 -3.64 -7.84 19.25
CA GLU A 143 -4.42 -7.25 20.33
C GLU A 143 -3.76 -5.89 20.62
N ASN A 144 -4.37 -4.82 20.10
CA ASN A 144 -4.13 -3.49 20.68
C ASN A 144 -4.71 -3.56 22.10
N LYS A 145 -3.85 -3.71 23.10
CA LYS A 145 -4.22 -3.39 24.48
C LYS A 145 -4.27 -1.88 24.65
#